data_AF-A0A917YZZ4-F1
#
_entry.id   AF-A0A917YZZ4-F1
#
_cell.length_a   1.000
_cell.length_b   1.000
_cell.length_c   1.000
_cell.angle_alpha   90.00
_cell.angle_beta   90.00
_cell.angle_gamma   90.00
#
_symmetry.space_group_name_H-M   'P 1'
#
loop_
_entity.id
_entity.type
_entity.pdbx_description
1 polymer ?
#
loop_
_entity_poly.entity_id
_entity_poly.type
_entity_poly.pdbx_seq_one_letter_code
_entity_poly.pdbx_strand_id
1 'polypeptide(L)' 'MLNFPHLTRLAEVLLIFAVGFLLLTIWVGYLDTERFSIAAQISAHIGLILAATLVKVAYVLRCIGRHGQQLEV' A
#
# COMPACT_ATOMS: atom_id res chain seq x y z
N MET A 1 1.08 -18.42 -19.12
CA MET A 1 -0.15 -17.62 -19.25
C MET A 1 -0.40 -16.92 -17.93
N LEU A 2 -0.49 -15.60 -17.88
CA LEU A 2 -0.83 -14.88 -16.64
C LEU A 2 -2.28 -15.17 -16.26
N ASN A 3 -2.52 -15.55 -15.00
CA ASN A 3 -3.87 -15.73 -14.47
C ASN A 3 -4.40 -14.38 -13.95
N PHE A 4 -5.07 -13.62 -14.84
CA PHE A 4 -5.55 -12.28 -14.53
C PHE A 4 -6.50 -12.20 -13.31
N PRO A 5 -7.48 -13.12 -13.13
CA PRO A 5 -8.30 -13.14 -11.91
C PRO A 5 -7.48 -13.25 -10.61
N HIS A 6 -6.45 -14.10 -10.60
CA HIS A 6 -5.59 -14.26 -9.44
C HIS A 6 -4.71 -13.02 -9.22
N LEU A 7 -4.22 -12.40 -10.30
CA LEU A 7 -3.47 -11.15 -10.24
C LEU A 7 -4.30 -10.00 -9.65
N THR A 8 -5.55 -9.83 -10.10
CA THR A 8 -6.45 -8.80 -9.59
C THR A 8 -6.70 -8.99 -8.09
N ARG A 9 -6.99 -10.22 -7.65
CA ARG A 9 -7.25 -10.52 -6.23
C ARG A 9 -5.99 -10.27 -5.37
N LEU A 10 -4.82 -10.69 -5.84
CA LEU A 10 -3.55 -10.41 -5.18
C LEU A 10 -3.33 -8.90 -5.03
N ALA A 11 -3.56 -8.14 -6.09
CA ALA A 11 -3.40 -6.70 -6.10
C ALA A 11 -4.36 -5.99 -5.14
N GLU A 12 -5.61 -6.44 -5.02
CA GLU A 12 -6.59 -5.90 -4.07
C GLU A 12 -6.19 -6.17 -2.61
N VAL A 13 -5.75 -7.40 -2.30
CA VAL A 13 -5.23 -7.73 -0.97
C VAL A 13 -4.00 -6.89 -0.65
N LEU A 14 -3.08 -6.74 -1.61
CA LEU A 14 -1.88 -5.92 -1.45
C LEU A 14 -2.24 -4.45 -1.24
N LEU A 15 -3.25 -3.94 -1.94
CA LEU A 15 -3.72 -2.56 -1.81
C LEU A 15 -4.28 -2.29 -0.41
N ILE A 16 -5.11 -3.19 0.12
CA ILE A 16 -5.66 -3.08 1.48
C ILE A 16 -4.52 -3.07 2.51
N PHE A 17 -3.56 -4.00 2.38
CA PHE A 17 -2.40 -4.05 3.25
C PHE A 17 -1.55 -2.77 3.16
N ALA A 18 -1.28 -2.28 1.95
CA ALA A 18 -0.49 -1.08 1.73
C ALA A 18 -1.14 0.17 2.31
N VAL A 19 -2.46 0.31 2.18
CA VAL A 19 -3.23 1.40 2.81
C VAL A 19 -3.19 1.29 4.33
N GLY A 20 -3.37 0.09 4.89
CA GLY A 20 -3.26 -0.13 6.34
C GLY A 20 -1.88 0.22 6.89
N PHE A 21 -0.82 -0.17 6.18
CA PHE A 21 0.56 0.18 6.53
C PHE A 21 0.81 1.69 6.42
N LEU A 22 0.28 2.34 5.38
CA LEU A 22 0.35 3.80 5.22
C LEU A 22 -0.33 4.51 6.40
N LEU A 23 -1.53 4.10 6.79
CA LEU A 23 -2.23 4.66 7.96
C LEU A 23 -1.47 4.45 9.26
N LEU A 24 -0.86 3.28 9.47
CA LEU A 24 -0.02 2.99 10.63
C LEU A 24 1.18 3.95 10.68
N THR A 25 1.86 4.16 9.55
CA THR A 25 3.00 5.09 9.48
C THR A 25 2.60 6.54 9.72
N ILE A 26 1.40 6.95 9.29
CA ILE A 26 0.86 8.28 9.58
C ILE A 26 0.58 8.41 11.08
N TRP A 27 -0.04 7.40 11.69
CA TRP A 27 -0.35 7.42 13.12
C TRP A 27 0.89 7.55 13.99
N VAL A 28 1.90 6.69 13.76
CA VAL A 28 3.18 6.70 14.51
C VAL A 28 3.98 7.97 14.21
N GLY A 29 4.01 8.41 12.96
CA GLY A 29 4.85 9.53 12.52
C GLY A 29 4.30 10.91 12.86
N TYR A 30 2.99 11.08 12.95
CA TYR A 30 2.36 12.41 13.01
C TYR A 30 1.28 12.59 14.07
N LEU A 31 0.57 11.54 14.49
CA LEU A 31 -0.56 11.69 15.42
C LEU A 31 -0.18 11.45 16.88
N ASP A 32 0.64 10.45 17.17
CA ASP A 32 0.96 10.03 18.54
C ASP A 32 2.42 10.34 18.92
N THR A 33 2.84 11.58 18.67
CA THR A 33 4.24 12.03 18.78
C THR A 33 4.80 11.99 20.20
N GLU A 34 3.95 11.95 21.23
CA GLU A 34 4.35 11.88 22.64
C GLU A 34 4.68 10.44 23.09
N ARG A 35 4.04 9.43 22.49
CA ARG A 35 4.28 8.01 22.82
C ARG A 35 5.47 7.41 22.10
N PHE A 36 5.81 7.93 20.92
CA PHE A 36 6.86 7.36 20.08
C PHE A 36 8.13 8.21 20.11
N SER A 37 9.29 7.55 20.21
CA SER A 37 10.58 8.24 20.15
C SER A 37 10.80 8.90 18.79
N ILE A 38 11.67 9.92 18.74
CA ILE A 38 12.07 10.56 17.48
C ILE A 38 12.60 9.54 16.47
N ALA A 39 13.37 8.53 16.92
CA ALA A 39 13.85 7.46 16.04
C ALA A 39 12.68 6.68 15.40
N ALA A 40 11.66 6.33 16.19
CA ALA A 40 10.47 5.64 15.68
C ALA A 40 9.66 6.53 14.71
N GLN A 41 9.54 7.82 14.99
CA GLN A 41 8.87 8.77 14.09
C GLN A 41 9.61 8.90 12.75
N ILE A 42 10.95 8.96 12.75
CA ILE A 42 11.77 8.97 11.53
C ILE A 42 11.59 7.66 10.75
N SER A 43 11.64 6.51 11.43
CA SER A 43 11.39 5.22 10.79
C SER A 43 9.98 5.14 10.17
N ALA A 44 8.96 5.69 10.86
CA ALA A 44 7.60 5.78 10.33
C ALA A 44 7.52 6.69 9.10
N HIS A 45 8.22 7.83 9.08
CA HIS A 45 8.30 8.70 7.91
C HIS A 45 8.94 8.00 6.69
N ILE A 46 10.03 7.26 6.89
CA ILE A 46 10.65 6.46 5.81
C ILE A 46 9.67 5.36 5.37
N GLY A 47 9.03 4.69 6.33
CA GLY A 47 8.00 3.70 6.10
C GLY A 47 6.83 4.24 5.28
N LEU A 48 6.43 5.49 5.49
CA LEU A 48 5.36 6.15 4.75
C LEU A 48 5.69 6.26 3.25
N ILE A 49 6.94 6.57 2.89
CA ILE A 49 7.39 6.63 1.49
C ILE A 49 7.29 5.25 0.84
N LEU A 50 7.72 4.21 1.56
CA LEU A 50 7.62 2.82 1.09
C LEU A 50 6.16 2.39 0.96
N ALA A 51 5.30 2.72 1.93
CA ALA A 51 3.88 2.42 1.90
C ALA A 51 3.18 3.09 0.72
N ALA A 52 3.42 4.39 0.49
CA ALA A 52 2.88 5.14 -0.64
C ALA A 52 3.33 4.54 -1.98
N THR A 53 4.58 4.08 -2.07
CA THR A 53 5.10 3.38 -3.25
C THR A 53 4.38 2.04 -3.45
N LEU A 54 4.17 1.28 -2.37
CA LEU A 54 3.45 0.01 -2.43
C LEU A 54 1.99 0.18 -2.87
N VAL A 55 1.30 1.23 -2.40
CA VAL A 55 -0.06 1.59 -2.86
C VAL A 55 -0.08 1.80 -4.38
N LYS A 56 0.88 2.56 -4.93
CA LYS A 56 0.98 2.79 -6.37
C LYS A 56 1.22 1.49 -7.14
N VAL A 57 2.13 0.63 -6.66
CA VAL A 57 2.41 -0.68 -7.28
C VAL A 57 1.18 -1.58 -7.26
N ALA A 58 0.51 -1.71 -6.10
CA ALA A 58 -0.70 -2.51 -5.96
C ALA A 58 -1.81 -2.01 -6.89
N TYR A 59 -1.97 -0.69 -7.01
CA TYR A 59 -2.94 -0.09 -7.93
C TYR A 59 -2.63 -0.44 -9.39
N VAL A 60 -1.38 -0.30 -9.83
CA VAL A 60 -0.98 -0.65 -11.21
C VAL A 60 -1.21 -2.15 -11.48
N LEU A 61 -0.89 -3.04 -10.54
CA LEU A 61 -1.16 -4.48 -10.68
C LEU A 61 -2.66 -4.76 -10.80
N ARG A 62 -3.50 -4.05 -10.03
CA ARG A 62 -4.96 -4.15 -10.13
C ARG A 62 -5.45 -3.69 -11.50
N CYS A 63 -4.93 -2.57 -12.02
CA CYS A 63 -5.27 -2.10 -13.37
C CYS A 63 -4.85 -3.10 -14.45
N ILE A 64 -3.65 -3.69 -14.36
CA ILE A 64 -3.19 -4.73 -15.30
C ILE A 64 -4.09 -5.96 -15.25
N GLY A 65 -4.44 -6.42 -14.03
CA GLY A 65 -5.34 -7.55 -13.83
C GLY A 65 -6.73 -7.30 -14.43
N ARG A 66 -7.36 -6.16 -14.12
CA ARG A 66 -8.67 -5.79 -14.66
C ARG A 66 -8.64 -5.58 -16.17
N HIS A 67 -7.62 -4.91 -16.70
CA HIS A 67 -7.44 -4.70 -18.14
C HIS A 67 -7.30 -6.03 -18.89
N GLY A 68 -6.51 -6.98 -18.37
CA GLY A 68 -6.38 -8.32 -18.95
C GLY A 68 -7.67 -9.14 -18.93
N GLN A 69 -8.65 -8.78 -18.08
CA GLN A 69 -9.99 -9.36 -18.03
C GLN A 69 -11.02 -8.59 -18.88
N GLN A 70 -10.60 -7.55 -19.61
CA GLN A 70 -11.50 -6.61 -20.31
C GLN A 70 -12.54 -5.95 -19.38
N LEU A 71 -12.21 -5.80 -18.11
CA LEU A 71 -12.98 -5.02 -17.15
C LEU A 71 -12.54 -3.56 -17.21
N GLU A 72 -13.42 -2.65 -16.77
CA GLU A 72 -13.05 -1.24 -16.53
C GLU A 72 -11.87 -1.16 -15.54
N VAL A 73 -11.04 -0.12 -15.59
CA VAL A 73 -9.84 0.04 -14.73
C VAL A 73 -10.03 1.12 -13.69
#